data_AF-A0A8T4I9I6-F1
#
_entry.id   AF-A0A8T4I9I6-F1
#
_cell.length_a   1.000
_cell.length_b   1.000
_cell.length_c   1.000
_cell.angle_alpha   90.00
_cell.angle_beta   90.00
_cell.angle_gamma   90.00
#
_symmetry.space_group_name_H-M   'P 1'
#
loop_
_entity.id
_entity.type
_entity.pdbx_description
1 polymer ?
#
loop_
_entity_poly.entity_id
_entity_poly.type
_entity_poly.pdbx_seq_one_letter_code
_entity_poly.pdbx_strand_id
1 'polypeptide(L)' 'TMQLDPNSTYLIEFHLFVGGPSGGLMKTEWTVPADATGLKGVLGPGSAATDSGADNISMRAGSHGFGT' A
#
# COMPACT_ATOMS: atom_id res chain seq x y z
N THR A 1 -12.93 9.55 -15.82
CA THR A 1 -12.75 8.10 -16.04
C THR A 1 -11.72 7.90 -17.12
N MET A 2 -10.80 6.95 -16.96
CA MET A 2 -9.86 6.55 -18.02
C MET A 2 -10.48 5.37 -18.75
N GLN A 3 -10.61 5.45 -20.07
CA GLN A 3 -11.03 4.31 -20.89
C GLN A 3 -9.80 3.45 -21.19
N LEU A 4 -9.87 2.17 -20.85
CA LEU A 4 -8.83 1.19 -21.13
C LEU A 4 -9.24 0.41 -22.40
N ASP A 5 -8.30 0.25 -23.34
CA ASP A 5 -8.47 -0.62 -24.51
C ASP A 5 -8.73 -2.08 -24.08
N PRO A 6 -9.63 -2.79 -24.78
CA PRO A 6 -9.95 -4.18 -24.48
C PRO A 6 -8.77 -5.12 -24.80
N ASN A 7 -8.69 -6.25 -24.09
CA ASN A 7 -7.66 -7.28 -24.25
C ASN A 7 -6.21 -6.81 -24.04
N SER A 8 -6.04 -5.67 -23.36
CA SER A 8 -4.73 -5.14 -23.00
C SER A 8 -4.43 -5.40 -21.53
N THR A 9 -3.14 -5.50 -21.20
CA THR A 9 -2.66 -5.57 -19.82
C THR A 9 -2.21 -4.17 -19.38
N TYR A 10 -2.65 -3.75 -18.19
CA TYR A 10 -2.28 -2.46 -17.61
C TYR A 10 -1.54 -2.67 -16.30
N LEU A 11 -0.46 -1.91 -16.10
CA LEU A 11 0.13 -1.73 -14.79
C LEU A 11 -0.50 -0.50 -14.15
N ILE A 12 -1.14 -0.70 -12.99
CA ILE A 12 -1.71 0.38 -12.21
C ILE A 12 -0.98 0.43 -10.88
N GLU A 13 -0.35 1.57 -10.59
CA GLU A 13 0.44 1.78 -9.38
C GLU A 13 -0.06 2.99 -8.62
N PHE A 14 -0.21 2.83 -7.29
CA PHE A 14 -0.64 3.90 -6.41
C PHE A 14 0.30 3.99 -5.22
N HIS A 15 0.75 5.20 -4.91
CA HIS A 15 1.59 5.49 -3.76
C HIS A 15 0.77 6.28 -2.76
N LEU A 16 0.47 5.68 -1.61
CA LEU A 16 -0.26 6.34 -0.54
C LEU A 16 0.72 6.73 0.57
N PHE A 17 0.92 8.03 0.74
CA PHE A 17 1.66 8.59 1.87
C PHE A 17 0.66 9.02 2.94
N VAL A 18 0.82 8.50 4.15
CA VAL A 18 -0.06 8.88 5.26
C VAL A 18 0.79 9.31 6.45
N GLY A 19 0.46 10.47 7.01
CA GLY A 19 0.98 10.96 8.28
C GLY A 19 -0.18 11.16 9.25
N GLY A 20 -0.01 10.77 10.52
CA GLY A 20 -1.03 10.93 11.55
C GLY A 20 -0.40 11.23 12.91
N PRO A 21 -1.00 12.10 13.73
CA PRO A 21 -0.41 12.56 14.99
C PRO A 21 -0.46 11.54 16.14
N SER A 22 -1.02 10.34 15.93
CA SER A 22 -1.12 9.31 16.97
C SER A 22 -0.98 7.91 16.36
N GLY A 23 -0.46 6.96 17.16
CA GLY A 23 -0.11 5.58 16.80
C GLY A 23 -1.29 4.66 16.43
N GLY A 24 -2.25 5.15 15.67
CA GLY A 24 -3.31 4.34 15.09
C GLY A 24 -2.77 3.45 13.97
N LEU A 25 -3.15 2.18 13.99
CA LEU A 25 -2.88 1.26 12.89
C LEU A 25 -3.65 1.71 11.65
N MET A 26 -2.99 1.77 10.50
CA MET A 26 -3.65 2.06 9.22
C MET A 26 -4.04 0.78 8.50
N LYS A 27 -5.27 0.77 7.98
CA LYS A 27 -5.74 -0.26 7.04
C LYS A 27 -5.90 0.39 5.67
N THR A 28 -5.18 -0.12 4.68
CA THR A 28 -5.40 0.22 3.27
C THR A 28 -6.23 -0.86 2.60
N GLU A 29 -7.27 -0.45 1.88
CA GLU A 29 -8.21 -1.31 1.17
C GLU A 29 -8.54 -0.69 -0.19
N TRP A 30 -8.69 -1.52 -1.21
CA TRP A 30 -9.08 -1.09 -2.54
C TRP A 30 -9.82 -2.22 -3.25
N THR A 31 -10.71 -1.86 -4.18
CA THR A 31 -11.39 -2.81 -5.04
C THR A 31 -10.55 -3.06 -6.28
N VAL A 32 -10.35 -4.33 -6.63
CA VAL A 32 -9.64 -4.75 -7.84
C VAL A 32 -10.61 -5.40 -8.83
N PRO A 33 -10.40 -5.27 -10.14
CA PRO A 33 -11.16 -6.02 -11.15
C PRO A 33 -11.05 -7.54 -10.96
N ALA A 34 -12.04 -8.27 -11.48
CA ALA A 34 -11.94 -9.72 -11.59
C ALA A 34 -10.71 -10.13 -12.42
N ASP A 35 -10.10 -11.26 -12.06
CA ASP A 35 -8.89 -11.84 -12.67
C ASP A 35 -7.62 -10.97 -12.55
N ALA A 36 -7.67 -9.87 -11.79
CA ALA A 36 -6.50 -9.04 -11.51
C ALA A 36 -5.57 -9.72 -10.51
N THR A 37 -4.27 -9.59 -10.75
CA THR A 37 -3.21 -9.99 -9.81
C THR A 37 -2.28 -8.82 -9.56
N GLY A 38 -1.50 -8.89 -8.48
CA GLY A 38 -0.50 -7.87 -8.23
C GLY A 38 0.22 -8.00 -6.91
N LEU A 39 0.88 -6.91 -6.53
CA LEU A 39 1.64 -6.80 -5.29
C LEU A 39 1.12 -5.63 -4.46
N LYS A 40 1.04 -5.85 -3.15
CA LYS A 40 0.83 -4.82 -2.14
C LYS A 40 2.13 -4.65 -1.36
N GLY A 41 2.80 -3.52 -1.59
CA GLY A 41 3.93 -3.07 -0.78
C GLY A 41 3.44 -2.25 0.43
N VAL A 42 4.02 -2.50 1.59
CA VAL A 42 3.83 -1.66 2.78
C VAL A 42 5.20 -1.26 3.30
N LEU A 43 5.42 0.04 3.41
CA LEU A 43 6.60 0.65 4.01
C LEU A 43 6.11 1.62 5.09
N GLY A 44 6.51 1.39 6.33
CA GLY A 44 6.15 2.30 7.41
C GLY A 44 6.73 1.92 8.77
N PRO A 45 6.43 2.71 9.82
CA PRO A 45 6.84 2.41 11.18
C PRO A 45 6.42 1.00 11.59
N GLY A 46 7.29 0.30 12.33
CA GLY A 46 6.91 -0.95 12.96
C GLY A 46 5.84 -0.73 14.03
N SER A 47 5.05 -1.77 14.33
CA SER A 47 3.94 -1.69 15.29
C SER A 47 4.37 -1.32 16.72
N ALA A 48 5.67 -1.40 17.02
CA ALA A 48 6.28 -0.99 18.29
C ALA A 48 7.20 0.23 18.17
N ALA A 49 7.22 0.90 17.01
CA ALA A 49 7.99 2.12 16.83
C ALA A 49 7.39 3.22 17.72
N THR A 50 8.20 3.76 18.63
CA THR A 50 7.82 4.85 19.54
C THR A 50 8.36 6.20 19.10
N ASP A 51 9.24 6.21 18.10
CA ASP A 51 9.89 7.41 17.59
C ASP A 51 8.87 8.29 16.86
N SER A 52 8.76 9.54 17.29
CA SER A 52 7.88 10.54 16.70
C SER A 52 8.50 11.26 15.50
N GLY A 53 9.77 10.99 15.20
CA GLY A 53 10.45 11.43 13.99
C GLY A 53 10.13 10.51 12.80
N ALA A 54 10.09 11.03 11.59
CA ALA A 54 9.97 10.20 10.39
C ALA A 54 11.28 9.48 10.04
N ASP A 55 12.42 9.96 10.56
CA ASP A 55 13.77 9.49 10.25
C ASP A 55 14.32 8.56 11.34
N ASN A 56 15.13 7.57 10.94
CA ASN A 56 15.84 6.64 11.83
C ASN A 56 14.93 5.81 12.77
N ILE A 57 13.72 5.46 12.30
CA ILE A 57 12.77 4.65 13.07
C ILE A 57 12.87 3.15 12.73
N SER A 58 12.54 2.29 13.70
CA SER A 58 12.31 0.88 13.41
C SER A 58 11.11 0.72 12.46
N MET A 59 11.34 0.22 11.25
CA MET A 59 10.31 0.08 10.21
C MET A 59 9.85 -1.37 10.00
N ARG A 60 8.65 -1.55 9.44
CA ARG A 60 8.20 -2.79 8.81
C ARG A 60 8.07 -2.57 7.32
N ALA A 61 8.80 -3.39 6.55
CA ALA A 61 8.67 -3.50 5.12
C ALA A 61 8.08 -4.87 4.78
N GLY A 62 7.12 -4.91 3.86
CA GLY A 62 6.53 -6.16 3.39
C GLY A 62 5.99 -6.01 1.98
N SER A 63 6.04 -7.10 1.22
CA SER A 63 5.38 -7.23 -0.07
C SER A 63 4.51 -8.47 -0.03
N HIS A 64 3.25 -8.32 -0.41
CA HIS A 64 2.25 -9.40 -0.40
C HIS A 64 1.60 -9.49 -1.78
N GLY A 65 1.60 -10.68 -2.36
CA GLY A 65 0.82 -10.95 -3.56
C GLY A 65 -0.68 -10.89 -3.26
N PHE A 66 -1.46 -10.43 -4.22
CA PHE A 66 -2.91 -10.59 -4.22
C PHE A 66 -3.39 -11.14 -5.57
N GLY A 67 -4.54 -11.79 -5.54
CA GLY A 67 -5.37 -12.15 -6.69
C GLY A 67 -6.84 -12.00 -6.31
N THR A 68 -7.72 -11.92 -7.30
CA THR A 68 -9.18 -11.96 -7.11
C THR A 68 -9.77 -13.35 -7.37
#